data_AF-A0A6L3Y3T7-F1
#
_entry.id   AF-A0A6L3Y3T7-F1
#
_cell.length_a   1.000
_cell.length_b   1.000
_cell.length_c   1.000
_cell.angle_alpha   90.00
_cell.angle_beta   90.00
_cell.angle_gamma   90.00
#
_symmetry.space_group_name_H-M   'P 1'
#
loop_
_entity.id
_entity.type
_entity.pdbx_description
1 polymer ?
#
loop_
_entity_poly.entity_id
_entity_poly.type
_entity_poly.pdbx_seq_one_letter_code
_entity_poly.pdbx_strand_id
1 'polypeptide(L)'
;MSLLTPSIDSRLVGIAPGFRALSILVEAAPITQPEVAPAALAQACQQMLNDDVPWAENHLAAWDEVFKTFGAKPKRTPCSASALRKRVMRDGSLPPLDPVVDIYNAISIRYAIPVGGENLAAYSGAPRLT
;
A
#
# COMPACT_ATOMS: atom_id res chain seq x y z
N MET A 1 0.23 -3.46 -26.16
CA MET A 1 1.05 -2.59 -25.28
C MET A 1 2.31 -3.36 -24.90
N SER A 2 3.49 -2.72 -24.91
CA SER A 2 4.70 -3.35 -24.38
C SER A 2 4.51 -3.52 -22.87
N LEU A 3 4.63 -4.76 -22.37
CA LEU A 3 4.64 -5.02 -20.93
C LEU A 3 5.82 -4.26 -20.33
N LEU A 4 5.51 -3.25 -19.52
CA LEU A 4 6.51 -2.55 -18.72
C LEU A 4 6.81 -3.45 -17.52
N THR A 5 8.06 -3.90 -17.40
CA THR A 5 8.49 -4.78 -16.30
C THR A 5 9.22 -3.95 -15.26
N PRO A 6 8.62 -3.71 -14.09
CA PRO A 6 9.31 -3.08 -12.97
C PRO A 6 10.54 -3.88 -12.56
N SER A 7 11.58 -3.18 -12.10
CA SER A 7 12.81 -3.80 -11.64
C SER A 7 13.19 -3.34 -10.23
N ILE A 8 13.88 -4.20 -9.49
CA ILE A 8 14.41 -3.92 -8.16
C ILE A 8 15.92 -4.03 -8.26
N ASP A 9 16.64 -3.01 -7.82
CA ASP A 9 18.09 -3.04 -7.75
C ASP A 9 18.57 -4.16 -6.81
N SER A 10 19.51 -4.99 -7.28
CA SER A 10 20.01 -6.14 -6.52
C SER A 10 20.64 -5.76 -5.18
N ARG A 11 21.11 -4.52 -5.02
CA ARG A 11 21.64 -4.01 -3.75
C ARG A 11 20.60 -4.06 -2.63
N LEU A 12 19.31 -3.96 -2.97
CA LEU A 12 18.22 -4.03 -2.00
C LEU A 12 18.05 -5.43 -1.39
N VAL A 13 18.56 -6.48 -2.03
CA VAL A 13 18.60 -7.83 -1.44
C VAL A 13 19.48 -7.85 -0.18
N GLY A 14 20.56 -7.06 -0.15
CA GLY A 14 21.41 -6.93 1.04
C GLY A 14 20.76 -6.12 2.17
N ILE A 15 19.80 -5.24 1.85
CA ILE A 15 19.11 -4.37 2.81
C ILE A 15 17.85 -5.05 3.36
N ALA A 16 17.04 -5.63 2.47
CA ALA A 16 15.77 -6.26 2.78
C ALA A 16 15.62 -7.57 1.98
N PRO A 17 16.31 -8.67 2.38
CA PRO A 17 16.30 -9.94 1.63
C PRO A 17 14.91 -10.58 1.53
N GLY A 18 14.04 -10.28 2.50
CA GLY A 18 12.64 -10.72 2.52
C GLY A 18 11.70 -9.86 1.66
N PHE A 19 12.17 -8.76 1.07
CA PHE A 19 11.33 -7.85 0.30
C PHE A 19 10.72 -8.55 -0.91
N ARG A 20 9.43 -8.36 -1.12
CA ARG A 20 8.68 -8.85 -2.27
C ARG A 20 7.83 -7.70 -2.79
N ALA A 21 7.77 -7.57 -4.11
CA ALA A 21 6.90 -6.61 -4.78
C ALA A 21 5.99 -7.36 -5.75
N LEU A 22 4.75 -6.87 -5.85
CA LEU A 22 3.79 -7.26 -6.86
C LEU A 22 3.40 -5.99 -7.63
N SER A 23 3.31 -6.10 -8.94
CA SER A 23 2.83 -5.01 -9.79
C SER A 23 1.61 -5.47 -10.57
N ILE A 24 0.57 -4.65 -10.54
CA ILE A 24 -0.67 -4.89 -11.25
C ILE A 24 -0.84 -3.72 -12.23
N LEU A 25 -0.93 -4.04 -13.52
CA LEU A 25 -1.28 -3.06 -14.54
C LEU A 25 -2.80 -3.08 -14.72
N VAL A 26 -3.41 -1.91 -14.58
CA VAL A 26 -4.84 -1.73 -14.78
C VAL A 26 -5.03 -0.76 -15.94
N GLU A 27 -5.77 -1.19 -16.97
CA GLU A 27 -6.24 -0.29 -18.02
C GLU A 27 -7.49 0.42 -17.53
N ALA A 28 -7.52 1.75 -17.69
CA ALA A 28 -8.64 2.56 -17.22
C ALA A 28 -9.90 2.22 -18.01
N ALA A 29 -11.02 2.08 -17.30
CA ALA A 29 -12.34 1.83 -17.87
C ALA A 29 -13.39 2.71 -17.16
N PRO A 30 -14.54 2.96 -17.80
CA PRO A 30 -15.66 3.63 -17.12
C PRO A 30 -16.07 2.89 -15.85
N ILE A 31 -16.30 3.64 -14.77
CA ILE A 31 -16.77 3.08 -13.50
C ILE A 31 -18.25 2.74 -13.65
N THR A 32 -18.59 1.46 -13.56
CA THR A 32 -19.99 0.98 -13.65
C THR A 32 -20.63 0.75 -12.29
N GLN A 33 -19.84 0.59 -11.23
CA GLN A 33 -20.27 0.30 -9.86
C GLN A 33 -19.48 1.20 -8.87
N PRO A 34 -19.84 2.49 -8.77
CA PRO A 34 -19.08 3.47 -7.99
C PRO A 34 -19.07 3.19 -6.47
N GLU A 35 -20.01 2.41 -5.97
CA GLU A 35 -20.15 2.04 -4.57
C GLU A 35 -19.12 1.01 -4.08
N VAL A 36 -18.53 0.21 -4.99
CA VAL A 36 -17.64 -0.90 -4.63
C VAL A 36 -16.42 -0.44 -3.86
N ALA A 37 -15.76 0.63 -4.33
CA ALA A 37 -14.51 1.09 -3.73
C ALA A 37 -14.70 1.73 -2.35
N PRO A 38 -15.64 2.68 -2.15
CA PRO A 38 -15.97 3.19 -0.81
C PRO A 38 -16.44 2.10 0.15
N ALA A 39 -17.25 1.12 -0.33
CA ALA A 39 -17.70 0.00 0.50
C ALA A 39 -16.52 -0.87 0.95
N ALA A 40 -15.59 -1.20 0.05
CA ALA A 40 -14.38 -1.96 0.39
C ALA A 40 -13.51 -1.21 1.41
N LEU A 41 -13.33 0.11 1.25
CA LEU A 41 -12.59 0.94 2.19
C LEU A 41 -13.23 0.97 3.58
N ALA A 42 -14.55 1.18 3.64
CA ALA A 42 -15.31 1.17 4.89
C ALA A 42 -15.24 -0.20 5.58
N GLN A 43 -15.40 -1.28 4.82
CA GLN A 43 -15.29 -2.65 5.32
C GLN A 43 -13.90 -2.94 5.89
N ALA A 44 -12.83 -2.53 5.18
CA ALA A 44 -11.47 -2.71 5.66
C ALA A 44 -11.22 -1.97 6.97
N CYS A 45 -11.74 -0.75 7.12
CA CYS A 45 -11.66 0.00 8.38
C CYS A 45 -12.37 -0.74 9.52
N GLN A 46 -13.59 -1.22 9.28
CA GLN A 46 -14.36 -1.96 10.30
C GLN A 46 -13.69 -3.27 10.69
N GLN A 47 -13.18 -4.04 9.72
CA GLN A 47 -12.47 -5.28 10.01
C GLN A 47 -11.16 -5.03 10.77
N MET A 48 -10.41 -3.99 10.40
CA MET A 48 -9.18 -3.60 11.12
C MET A 48 -9.46 -3.22 12.59
N LEU A 49 -10.63 -2.65 12.90
CA LEU A 49 -11.00 -2.25 14.26
C LEU A 49 -11.57 -3.41 15.09
N ASN A 50 -12.32 -4.32 14.47
CA ASN A 50 -13.13 -5.32 15.17
C ASN A 50 -12.57 -6.75 15.12
N ASP A 51 -11.87 -7.11 14.04
CA ASP A 51 -11.33 -8.46 13.79
C ASP A 51 -10.11 -8.38 12.86
N ASP A 52 -9.04 -7.81 13.42
CA ASP A 52 -7.83 -7.55 12.67
C ASP A 52 -7.05 -8.83 12.34
N VAL A 53 -6.19 -8.77 11.33
CA VAL A 53 -5.36 -9.92 10.97
C VAL A 53 -4.26 -10.14 12.02
N PRO A 54 -3.98 -11.40 12.42
CA PRO A 54 -3.04 -11.69 13.52
C PRO A 54 -1.59 -11.33 13.20
N TRP A 55 -1.26 -11.11 11.92
CA TRP A 55 0.09 -10.75 11.46
C TRP A 55 0.32 -9.24 11.33
N ALA A 56 -0.67 -8.39 11.59
CA ALA A 56 -0.60 -6.95 11.31
C ALA A 56 0.59 -6.27 11.99
N GLU A 57 0.75 -6.47 13.29
CA GLU A 57 1.86 -5.86 14.06
C GLU A 57 3.22 -6.28 13.54
N ASN A 58 3.39 -7.58 13.25
CA ASN A 58 4.63 -8.13 12.72
C ASN A 58 4.98 -7.55 11.34
N HIS A 59 3.98 -7.40 10.46
CA HIS A 59 4.17 -6.77 9.15
C HIS A 59 4.57 -5.30 9.28
N LEU A 60 3.86 -4.52 10.10
CA LEU A 60 4.17 -3.10 10.30
C LEU A 60 5.56 -2.90 10.92
N ALA A 61 5.92 -3.72 11.91
CA ALA A 61 7.24 -3.70 12.51
C ALA A 61 8.35 -4.04 11.51
N ALA A 62 8.15 -5.05 10.65
CA ALA A 62 9.11 -5.39 9.61
C ALA A 62 9.37 -4.22 8.64
N TRP A 63 8.32 -3.48 8.27
CA TRP A 63 8.47 -2.26 7.48
C TRP A 63 9.22 -1.16 8.20
N ASP A 64 8.93 -0.94 9.48
CA ASP A 64 9.63 0.04 10.30
C ASP A 64 11.13 -0.28 10.40
N GLU A 65 11.51 -1.54 10.58
CA GLU A 65 12.92 -1.97 10.62
C GLU A 65 13.62 -1.72 9.28
N VAL A 66 13.01 -2.12 8.16
CA VAL A 66 13.58 -1.87 6.83
C VAL A 66 13.76 -0.36 6.59
N PHE A 67 12.77 0.45 6.95
CA PHE A 67 12.84 1.90 6.79
C PHE A 67 13.97 2.53 7.63
N LYS A 68 14.26 2.01 8.82
CA LYS A 68 15.44 2.43 9.62
C LYS A 68 16.74 2.11 8.90
N THR A 69 16.84 0.96 8.24
CA THR A 69 18.04 0.59 7.46
C THR A 69 18.26 1.54 6.28
N PHE A 70 17.19 2.09 5.71
CA PHE A 70 17.25 3.18 4.72
C PHE A 70 17.54 4.57 5.31
N GLY A 71 17.76 4.69 6.63
CA GLY A 71 18.01 5.96 7.31
C GLY A 71 16.76 6.78 7.62
N ALA A 72 15.57 6.25 7.35
CA ALA A 72 14.32 6.91 7.69
C ALA A 72 14.06 6.82 9.21
N LYS A 73 13.22 7.74 9.71
CA LYS A 73 12.78 7.73 11.11
C LYS A 73 11.32 7.28 11.12
N PRO A 74 10.98 6.01 11.41
CA PRO A 74 9.63 5.48 11.19
C PRO A 74 8.52 6.25 11.91
N LYS A 75 8.83 6.84 13.07
CA LYS A 75 7.88 7.72 13.79
C LYS A 75 7.52 9.00 13.03
N ARG A 76 8.40 9.49 12.14
CA ARG A 76 8.19 10.68 11.30
C ARG A 76 7.79 10.31 9.87
N THR A 77 8.27 9.18 9.37
CA THR A 77 8.05 8.70 8.00
C THR A 77 7.62 7.23 8.03
N PRO A 78 6.41 6.93 8.54
CA PRO A 78 5.90 5.56 8.54
C PRO A 78 5.56 5.10 7.12
N CYS A 79 5.51 3.79 6.88
CA CYS A 79 4.97 3.25 5.64
C CYS A 79 3.46 3.59 5.51
N SER A 80 2.93 3.54 4.28
CA SER A 80 1.54 3.92 4.01
C SER A 80 0.52 3.13 4.83
N ALA A 81 0.71 1.82 4.97
CA ALA A 81 -0.17 0.97 5.79
C ALA A 81 -0.20 1.41 7.26
N SER A 82 0.96 1.68 7.87
CA SER A 82 1.02 2.19 9.25
C SER A 82 0.33 3.55 9.39
N ALA A 83 0.58 4.48 8.45
CA ALA A 83 -0.04 5.80 8.44
C ALA A 83 -1.57 5.77 8.27
N LEU A 84 -2.07 4.87 7.42
CA LEU A 84 -3.51 4.68 7.18
C LEU A 84 -4.17 4.06 8.41
N ARG A 85 -3.63 2.96 8.94
CA ARG A 85 -4.20 2.26 10.10
C ARG A 85 -4.21 3.14 11.35
N LYS A 86 -3.18 3.98 11.56
CA LYS A 86 -3.17 4.97 12.64
C LYS A 86 -4.27 6.01 12.51
N ARG A 87 -4.60 6.45 11.28
CA ARG A 87 -5.73 7.36 11.04
C ARG A 87 -7.07 6.67 11.32
N VAL A 88 -7.24 5.43 10.87
CA VAL A 88 -8.46 4.65 11.17
C VAL A 88 -8.63 4.43 12.67
N MET A 89 -7.55 4.12 13.41
CA MET A 89 -7.61 3.98 14.87
C MET A 89 -8.01 5.29 15.58
N ARG A 90 -7.69 6.45 14.99
CA ARG A 90 -8.05 7.76 15.54
C ARG A 90 -9.48 8.17 15.18
N ASP A 91 -9.87 7.96 13.93
CA ASP A 91 -11.07 8.56 13.34
C ASP A 91 -12.20 7.53 13.10
N GLY A 92 -11.93 6.24 13.31
CA GLY A 92 -12.84 5.11 13.07
C GLY A 92 -13.04 4.76 11.58
N SER A 93 -12.68 5.66 10.67
CA SER A 93 -12.87 5.50 9.23
C SER A 93 -11.93 6.41 8.44
N LEU A 94 -11.94 6.28 7.11
CA LEU A 94 -11.34 7.24 6.19
C LEU A 94 -12.40 7.72 5.19
N PRO A 95 -12.39 9.01 4.80
CA PRO A 95 -13.24 9.48 3.72
C PRO A 95 -12.80 8.84 2.39
N PRO A 96 -13.74 8.44 1.52
CA PRO A 96 -13.41 7.98 0.17
C PRO A 96 -12.80 9.12 -0.66
N LEU A 97 -11.94 8.77 -1.61
CA LEU A 97 -11.20 9.74 -2.42
C LEU A 97 -11.34 9.46 -3.92
N ASP A 98 -10.82 8.32 -4.36
CA ASP A 98 -10.84 7.86 -5.76
C ASP A 98 -10.99 6.34 -5.75
N PRO A 99 -11.76 5.72 -6.67
CA PRO A 99 -12.04 4.29 -6.58
C PRO A 99 -10.79 3.39 -6.58
N VAL A 100 -9.76 3.71 -7.37
CA VAL A 100 -8.53 2.91 -7.38
C VAL A 100 -7.76 3.13 -6.08
N VAL A 101 -7.72 4.39 -5.61
CA VAL A 101 -7.08 4.76 -4.35
C VAL A 101 -7.71 4.09 -3.14
N ASP A 102 -9.03 4.08 -3.10
CA ASP A 102 -9.82 3.50 -2.02
C ASP A 102 -9.62 1.99 -1.97
N ILE A 103 -9.56 1.30 -3.11
CA ILE A 103 -9.31 -0.15 -3.18
C ILE A 103 -7.91 -0.49 -2.63
N TYR A 104 -6.85 0.16 -3.11
CA TYR A 104 -5.51 -0.19 -2.62
C TYR A 104 -5.28 0.23 -1.16
N ASN A 105 -5.93 1.32 -0.72
CA ASN A 105 -5.91 1.72 0.68
C ASN A 105 -6.67 0.73 1.55
N ALA A 106 -7.81 0.20 1.09
CA ALA A 106 -8.55 -0.86 1.77
C ALA A 106 -7.67 -2.09 2.01
N ILE A 107 -6.93 -2.54 0.98
CA ILE A 107 -5.95 -3.63 1.10
C ILE A 107 -4.87 -3.28 2.13
N SER A 108 -4.33 -2.07 2.06
CA SER A 108 -3.27 -1.63 2.98
C SER A 108 -3.72 -1.60 4.44
N ILE A 109 -4.96 -1.18 4.68
CA ILE A 109 -5.59 -1.13 5.99
C ILE A 109 -5.86 -2.55 6.49
N ARG A 110 -6.54 -3.37 5.69
CA ARG A 110 -6.98 -4.71 6.10
C ARG A 110 -5.81 -5.65 6.38
N TYR A 111 -4.78 -5.64 5.54
CA TYR A 111 -3.72 -6.66 5.56
C TYR A 111 -2.37 -6.17 6.07
N ALA A 112 -2.28 -4.89 6.46
CA ALA A 112 -1.05 -4.26 6.92
C ALA A 112 0.12 -4.36 5.92
N ILE A 113 -0.18 -4.25 4.62
CA ILE A 113 0.80 -4.30 3.52
C ILE A 113 0.73 -2.98 2.75
N PRO A 114 1.83 -2.23 2.56
CA PRO A 114 1.84 -1.03 1.75
C PRO A 114 1.47 -1.31 0.30
N VAL A 115 0.41 -0.67 -0.18
CA VAL A 115 0.06 -0.64 -1.61
C VAL A 115 -0.05 0.81 -2.05
N GLY A 116 0.29 1.06 -3.31
CA GLY A 116 0.16 2.36 -3.96
C GLY A 116 -0.17 2.19 -5.44
N GLY A 117 -0.60 3.27 -6.07
CA GLY A 117 -0.89 3.33 -7.50
C GLY A 117 -0.24 4.55 -8.12
N GLU A 118 0.20 4.41 -9.37
CA GLU A 118 0.86 5.46 -10.13
C GLU A 118 0.39 5.45 -11.58
N ASN A 119 0.44 6.61 -12.25
CA ASN A 119 0.06 6.73 -13.64
C ASN A 119 1.23 6.27 -14.55
N LEU A 120 1.10 5.08 -15.13
CA LEU A 120 2.11 4.51 -16.03
C LEU A 120 2.45 5.44 -17.22
N ALA A 121 1.48 6.18 -17.74
CA ALA A 121 1.71 7.08 -18.88
C ALA A 121 2.59 8.29 -18.52
N ALA A 122 2.76 8.59 -17.23
CA ALA A 122 3.61 9.67 -16.75
C ALA A 122 5.06 9.21 -16.48
N TYR A 123 5.37 7.92 -16.61
CA TYR A 123 6.71 7.40 -16.37
C TYR A 123 7.71 7.85 -17.43
N SER A 124 8.90 8.25 -16.97
CA SER A 124 10.08 8.40 -17.81
C SER A 124 10.99 7.19 -17.61
N GLY A 125 10.99 6.26 -18.56
CA GLY A 125 11.69 4.98 -18.45
C GLY A 125 10.90 3.91 -17.69
N ALA A 126 11.57 2.81 -17.31
CA ALA A 126 10.94 1.72 -16.57
C ALA A 126 10.95 1.97 -15.05
N PRO A 127 9.87 1.61 -14.32
CA PRO A 127 9.85 1.64 -12.87
C PRO A 127 11.02 0.85 -12.30
N ARG A 128 11.78 1.51 -11.44
CA ARG A 128 12.95 0.92 -10.80
C ARG A 128 13.02 1.36 -9.35
N LEU A 129 13.02 0.40 -8.44
CA LEU A 129 13.32 0.63 -7.03
C LEU A 129 14.84 0.51 -6.82
N THR A 130 15.46 1.53 -6.22
CA THR A 130 16.92 1.65 -6.07
C THR A 130 17.37 1.99 -4.68
#